data_AF-A0AAU1GU22-F1
#
_entry.id   AF-A0AAU1GU22-F1
#
_cell.length_a   1.000
_cell.length_b   1.000
_cell.length_c   1.000
_cell.angle_alpha   90.00
_cell.angle_beta   90.00
_cell.angle_gamma   90.00
#
_symmetry.space_group_name_H-M   'P 1'
#
loop_
_entity.id
_entity.type
_entity.pdbx_description
1 polymer ?
#
loop_
_entity_poly.entity_id
_entity_poly.type
_entity_poly.pdbx_seq_one_letter_code
_entity_poly.pdbx_strand_id
1 'polypeptide(L)'
;MPLTPRRGARLRQTAAAAALLALTVTACGTEHAGQQQAQSAPPRPSFAPRPKCAQPTEAPAKQTPPPTPTADAATGTSHEGNGDDRPPNYADNHAYRMAGELSPDKRAKGEASAKRIRYELEKARKEGDVSEKRIKAALAHLGCGKEHGVYIGGGLYSVHTGDVCVSGHVTKEELTIDVHGAYAEPQPGTGPCVENRGGH
;
A
#
# COMPACT_ATOMS: atom_id res chain seq x y z
N MET A 1 9.17 -42.50 -53.35
CA MET A 1 10.59 -42.91 -53.33
C MET A 1 11.46 -41.71 -52.99
N PRO A 2 12.73 -41.90 -52.53
CA PRO A 2 13.35 -41.06 -51.49
C PRO A 2 14.20 -39.89 -52.04
N LEU A 3 14.72 -38.93 -51.25
CA LEU A 3 15.91 -39.07 -50.39
C LEU A 3 15.98 -38.07 -49.21
N THR A 4 16.35 -38.60 -48.05
CA THR A 4 17.00 -37.94 -46.88
C THR A 4 18.54 -38.15 -46.98
N PRO A 5 19.41 -37.79 -46.00
CA PRO A 5 19.47 -36.65 -45.06
C PRO A 5 20.90 -36.01 -44.93
N ARG A 6 21.06 -34.97 -44.09
CA ARG A 6 22.29 -34.64 -43.33
C ARG A 6 21.86 -34.13 -41.94
N ARG A 7 22.26 -34.66 -40.76
CA ARG A 7 23.59 -34.87 -40.11
C ARG A 7 24.41 -33.56 -40.07
N GLY A 8 24.89 -33.01 -38.94
CA GLY A 8 24.81 -33.37 -37.51
C GLY A 8 24.83 -32.07 -36.67
N ALA A 9 25.22 -32.01 -35.39
CA ALA A 9 25.90 -32.99 -34.54
C ALA A 9 25.43 -32.94 -33.07
N ARG A 10 25.84 -33.93 -32.28
CA ARG A 10 25.59 -34.02 -30.83
C ARG A 10 26.61 -33.16 -30.08
N LEU A 11 26.25 -32.69 -28.89
CA LEU A 11 27.17 -32.78 -27.75
C LEU A 11 26.37 -33.13 -26.48
N ARG A 12 26.62 -34.31 -25.93
CA ARG A 12 26.29 -34.66 -24.54
C ARG A 12 27.59 -34.52 -23.76
N GLN A 13 27.60 -33.79 -22.66
CA GLN A 13 28.59 -34.01 -21.60
C GLN A 13 27.86 -33.99 -20.25
N THR A 14 27.75 -35.18 -19.66
CA THR A 14 27.45 -35.38 -18.24
C THR A 14 28.77 -35.45 -17.49
N ALA A 15 28.92 -34.69 -16.41
CA ALA A 15 29.96 -34.91 -15.42
C ALA A 15 29.33 -34.74 -14.04
N ALA A 16 29.29 -35.84 -13.28
CA ALA A 16 29.00 -35.82 -11.86
C ALA A 16 30.32 -35.87 -11.11
N ALA A 17 30.48 -35.02 -10.08
CA ALA A 17 31.53 -35.14 -9.09
C ALA A 17 30.98 -34.67 -7.75
N ALA A 18 30.94 -35.57 -6.77
CA ALA A 18 30.59 -35.25 -5.40
C ALA A 18 31.84 -34.83 -4.63
N ALA A 19 31.70 -33.86 -3.72
CA ALA A 19 32.70 -33.56 -2.70
C ALA A 19 32.00 -33.36 -1.35
N LEU A 20 32.27 -34.30 -0.42
CA LEU A 20 32.07 -34.12 1.01
C LEU A 20 33.21 -33.25 1.60
N LEU A 21 33.08 -32.87 2.87
CA LEU A 21 33.96 -32.00 3.71
C LEU A 21 33.46 -30.55 3.82
N ALA A 22 33.40 -29.91 4.99
CA ALA A 22 33.53 -30.40 6.37
C ALA A 22 32.81 -29.44 7.34
N LEU A 23 32.40 -29.92 8.52
CA LEU A 23 31.98 -29.01 9.61
C LEU A 23 33.19 -28.26 10.17
N THR A 24 33.08 -26.93 10.30
CA THR A 24 33.92 -26.14 11.20
C THR A 24 33.02 -25.20 12.03
N VAL A 25 33.20 -25.26 13.35
CA VAL A 25 32.43 -24.50 14.34
C VAL A 25 33.31 -23.38 14.89
N THR A 26 32.96 -22.12 14.63
CA THR A 26 33.45 -20.89 15.31
C THR A 26 32.69 -19.69 14.71
N ALA A 27 32.27 -18.65 15.42
CA ALA A 27 32.35 -18.37 16.86
C ALA A 27 31.19 -17.43 17.29
N CYS A 28 31.00 -17.25 18.60
CA CYS A 28 30.08 -16.25 19.15
C CYS A 28 30.45 -14.83 18.67
N GLY A 29 29.50 -14.15 18.02
CA GLY A 29 29.53 -12.69 17.89
C GLY A 29 29.14 -12.06 19.22
N THR A 30 30.05 -11.31 19.83
CA THR A 30 29.86 -10.64 21.12
C THR A 30 28.74 -9.60 21.08
N GLU A 31 27.87 -9.61 22.10
CA GLU A 31 26.88 -8.55 22.34
C GLU A 31 27.57 -7.19 22.50
N HIS A 32 27.11 -6.17 21.77
CA HIS A 32 27.45 -4.79 22.07
C HIS A 32 26.47 -4.22 23.09
N ALA A 33 26.89 -4.19 24.35
CA ALA A 33 26.23 -3.47 25.41
C ALA A 33 26.43 -1.95 25.25
N GLY A 34 25.77 -1.36 24.26
CA GLY A 34 25.64 0.09 24.08
C GLY A 34 24.29 0.56 24.59
N GLN A 35 24.22 1.05 25.83
CA GLN A 35 23.00 1.69 26.34
C GLN A 35 22.74 3.01 25.60
N GLN A 36 21.65 3.08 24.83
CA GLN A 36 20.91 4.32 24.69
C GLN A 36 19.41 4.05 24.47
N GLN A 37 18.62 4.54 25.43
CA GLN A 37 17.16 4.62 25.44
C GLN A 37 16.37 3.33 25.19
N ALA A 38 16.00 2.69 26.30
CA ALA A 38 14.85 1.81 26.35
C ALA A 38 13.56 2.60 26.09
N GLN A 39 13.08 2.62 24.84
CA GLN A 39 11.68 2.85 24.51
C GLN A 39 11.19 1.81 23.50
N SER A 40 10.43 0.84 24.02
CA SER A 40 9.51 -0.05 23.29
C SER A 40 10.09 -1.06 22.27
N ALA A 41 10.36 -2.28 22.74
CA ALA A 41 10.18 -3.50 21.94
C ALA A 41 8.78 -4.11 22.20
N PRO A 42 8.18 -4.91 21.30
CA PRO A 42 8.46 -5.14 19.88
C PRO A 42 7.24 -4.84 18.95
N PRO A 43 7.42 -4.66 17.63
CA PRO A 43 6.30 -4.71 16.68
C PRO A 43 6.06 -6.16 16.19
N ARG A 44 4.90 -6.74 16.53
CA ARG A 44 4.22 -7.90 15.87
C ARG A 44 2.84 -8.13 16.53
N PRO A 45 1.81 -8.60 15.81
CA PRO A 45 1.90 -9.32 14.54
C PRO A 45 1.22 -8.64 13.34
N SER A 46 1.69 -9.01 12.14
CA SER A 46 0.86 -9.08 10.95
C SER A 46 0.64 -10.56 10.62
N PHE A 47 -0.59 -11.04 10.76
CA PHE A 47 -1.03 -12.33 10.24
C PHE A 47 -2.08 -12.05 9.17
N ALA A 48 -1.64 -11.74 7.95
CA ALA A 48 -2.46 -11.10 6.93
C ALA A 48 -3.52 -12.02 6.31
N PRO A 49 -4.79 -11.86 6.69
CA PRO A 49 -5.81 -11.63 5.68
C PRO A 49 -6.79 -10.50 6.07
N ARG A 50 -6.92 -9.51 5.18
CA ARG A 50 -8.10 -8.63 5.05
C ARG A 50 -8.30 -8.37 3.56
N PRO A 51 -9.45 -7.90 3.05
CA PRO A 51 -10.75 -7.69 3.71
C PRO A 51 -11.69 -8.91 3.50
N LYS A 52 -12.92 -9.06 4.06
CA LYS A 52 -13.81 -8.24 4.93
C LYS A 52 -13.22 -6.95 5.48
N CYS A 53 -13.58 -5.82 4.84
CA CYS A 53 -13.37 -4.38 5.13
C CYS A 53 -12.47 -3.98 6.34
N ALA A 54 -11.33 -4.64 6.46
CA ALA A 54 -10.33 -4.58 7.54
C ALA A 54 -10.87 -4.50 8.98
N GLN A 55 -11.72 -5.48 9.35
CA GLN A 55 -12.14 -5.87 10.71
C GLN A 55 -11.05 -5.75 11.81
N PRO A 56 -11.41 -5.60 13.12
CA PRO A 56 -12.67 -6.05 13.74
C PRO A 56 -13.43 -5.03 14.62
N THR A 57 -14.67 -5.38 15.00
CA THR A 57 -15.59 -4.51 15.77
C THR A 57 -15.97 -5.14 17.12
N GLU A 58 -15.41 -4.60 18.20
CA GLU A 58 -15.98 -4.64 19.57
C GLU A 58 -15.48 -3.38 20.32
N ALA A 59 -16.29 -2.82 21.23
CA ALA A 59 -16.14 -1.42 21.71
C ALA A 59 -15.87 -1.31 23.22
N PRO A 60 -15.61 -0.11 23.78
CA PRO A 60 -14.75 0.96 23.31
C PRO A 60 -13.55 1.15 24.27
N ALA A 61 -12.32 1.19 23.75
CA ALA A 61 -11.20 1.73 24.51
C ALA A 61 -11.40 3.25 24.67
N LYS A 62 -11.28 3.76 25.91
CA LYS A 62 -11.54 5.18 26.24
C LYS A 62 -10.70 6.09 25.35
N GLN A 63 -11.36 6.99 24.62
CA GLN A 63 -10.67 8.09 23.94
C GLN A 63 -10.10 9.04 24.99
N THR A 64 -8.78 9.09 25.11
CA THR A 64 -8.11 10.25 25.71
C THR A 64 -8.41 11.45 24.81
N PRO A 65 -8.84 12.61 25.35
CA PRO A 65 -9.10 13.78 24.52
C PRO A 65 -7.81 14.21 23.79
N PRO A 66 -7.92 14.76 22.56
CA PRO A 66 -6.76 15.33 21.89
C PRO A 66 -6.18 16.47 22.74
N PRO A 67 -4.85 16.65 22.77
CA PRO A 67 -4.26 17.84 23.39
C PRO A 67 -4.79 19.07 22.66
N THR A 68 -5.21 20.07 23.44
CA THR A 68 -5.60 21.38 22.91
C THR A 68 -4.40 22.00 22.17
N PRO A 69 -4.57 22.53 20.95
CA PRO A 69 -3.48 23.21 20.26
C PRO A 69 -3.15 24.50 21.01
N THR A 70 -2.02 24.52 21.71
CA THR A 70 -1.39 25.77 22.15
C THR A 70 -0.89 26.50 20.91
N ALA A 71 -1.40 27.70 20.69
CA ALA A 71 -0.94 28.56 19.61
C ALA A 71 0.42 29.18 19.98
N ASP A 72 1.50 28.47 19.69
CA ASP A 72 2.84 29.05 19.74
C ASP A 72 3.07 29.95 18.53
N ALA A 73 3.14 31.26 18.80
CA ALA A 73 3.55 32.25 17.81
C ALA A 73 5.07 32.14 17.59
N ALA A 74 5.48 31.60 16.45
CA ALA A 74 6.89 31.50 16.05
C ALA A 74 7.14 32.28 14.75
N THR A 75 7.72 33.47 14.94
CA THR A 75 8.47 34.30 13.98
C THR A 75 8.94 33.58 12.71
N GLY A 76 8.50 34.07 11.56
CA GLY A 76 8.99 33.59 10.27
C GLY A 76 10.47 33.92 10.06
N THR A 77 11.29 32.89 9.91
CA THR A 77 12.61 32.98 9.26
C THR A 77 12.73 31.86 8.23
N SER A 78 12.41 32.19 6.98
CA SER A 78 12.79 31.37 5.84
C SER A 78 14.31 31.39 5.71
N HIS A 79 14.95 30.22 5.57
CA HIS A 79 15.67 29.84 4.34
C HIS A 79 16.61 28.64 4.59
N GLU A 80 16.25 27.48 4.06
CA GLU A 80 17.17 26.43 3.54
C GLU A 80 16.26 25.43 2.80
N GLY A 81 16.40 25.16 1.51
CA GLY A 81 17.56 25.38 0.65
C GLY A 81 17.88 24.14 -0.18
N ASN A 82 16.88 23.46 -0.73
CA ASN A 82 17.06 22.38 -1.70
C ASN A 82 16.00 22.49 -2.80
N GLY A 83 16.43 22.25 -4.03
CA GLY A 83 15.84 22.88 -5.22
C GLY A 83 14.44 22.41 -5.60
N ASP A 84 13.62 23.38 -6.00
CA ASP A 84 12.47 23.24 -6.88
C ASP A 84 12.03 24.66 -7.30
N ASP A 85 11.76 24.92 -8.58
CA ASP A 85 11.23 26.20 -9.11
C ASP A 85 9.73 26.37 -8.76
N ARG A 86 9.36 26.12 -7.50
CA ARG A 86 7.98 26.24 -7.02
C ARG A 86 7.70 27.66 -6.52
N PRO A 87 6.55 28.27 -6.87
CA PRO A 87 6.12 29.54 -6.30
C PRO A 87 6.10 29.52 -4.77
N PRO A 88 6.33 30.67 -4.10
CA PRO A 88 6.10 30.78 -2.66
C PRO A 88 4.67 30.36 -2.32
N ASN A 89 4.50 29.70 -1.16
CA ASN A 89 3.24 29.14 -0.66
C ASN A 89 2.65 27.99 -1.52
N TYR A 90 3.41 27.39 -2.45
CA TYR A 90 2.93 26.24 -3.24
C TYR A 90 2.43 25.08 -2.37
N ALA A 91 3.13 24.77 -1.27
CA ALA A 91 2.73 23.70 -0.36
C ALA A 91 1.38 24.00 0.33
N ASP A 92 1.20 25.23 0.83
CA ASP A 92 -0.03 25.67 1.50
C ASP A 92 -1.21 25.69 0.52
N ASN A 93 -1.00 26.25 -0.68
CA ASN A 93 -1.98 26.32 -1.75
C ASN A 93 -2.42 24.93 -2.26
N HIS A 94 -1.64 23.87 -2.02
CA HIS A 94 -1.97 22.50 -2.40
C HIS A 94 -2.24 21.57 -1.20
N ALA A 95 -2.28 22.09 0.03
CA ALA A 95 -2.55 21.33 1.24
C ALA A 95 -3.89 20.56 1.16
N TYR A 96 -4.90 21.12 0.47
CA TYR A 96 -6.20 20.48 0.23
C TYR A 96 -6.10 19.13 -0.50
N ARG A 97 -5.07 18.95 -1.36
CA ARG A 97 -4.80 17.71 -2.12
C ARG A 97 -3.98 16.70 -1.35
N MET A 98 -3.44 17.04 -0.19
CA MET A 98 -2.55 16.17 0.55
C MET A 98 -3.34 15.04 1.23
N ALA A 99 -2.92 13.81 0.96
CA ALA A 99 -3.36 12.65 1.74
C ALA A 99 -2.68 12.67 3.11
N GLY A 100 -3.44 12.36 4.16
CA GLY A 100 -2.90 12.28 5.52
C GLY A 100 -1.76 11.27 5.64
N GLU A 101 -0.77 11.57 6.47
CA GLU A 101 0.40 10.71 6.66
C GLU A 101 0.02 9.36 7.29
N LEU A 102 0.74 8.31 6.89
CA LEU A 102 0.56 6.96 7.43
C LEU A 102 1.69 6.60 8.38
N SER A 103 1.32 6.25 9.63
CA SER A 103 2.23 5.54 10.53
C SER A 103 2.68 4.21 9.91
N PRO A 104 3.85 3.67 10.28
CA PRO A 104 4.35 2.40 9.76
C PRO A 104 3.34 1.26 9.86
N ASP A 105 2.64 1.15 10.99
CA ASP A 105 1.60 0.13 11.22
C ASP A 105 0.40 0.31 10.28
N LYS A 106 -0.08 1.54 10.09
CA LYS A 106 -1.19 1.83 9.17
C LYS A 106 -0.82 1.51 7.71
N ARG A 107 0.41 1.83 7.29
CA ARG A 107 0.94 1.47 5.97
C ARG A 107 1.04 -0.04 5.78
N ALA A 108 1.67 -0.76 6.70
CA ALA A 108 1.76 -2.23 6.65
C ALA A 108 0.38 -2.92 6.66
N LYS A 109 -0.57 -2.38 7.43
CA LYS A 109 -1.99 -2.78 7.38
C LYS A 109 -2.58 -2.52 5.99
N GLY A 110 -2.43 -1.33 5.44
CA GLY A 110 -2.95 -0.96 4.12
C GLY A 110 -2.43 -1.84 2.99
N GLU A 111 -1.14 -2.14 2.97
CA GLU A 111 -0.53 -3.09 2.02
C GLU A 111 -1.15 -4.49 2.09
N ALA A 112 -1.52 -4.96 3.29
CA ALA A 112 -2.22 -6.24 3.46
C ALA A 112 -3.66 -6.19 2.93
N SER A 113 -4.40 -5.08 3.11
CA SER A 113 -5.70 -4.87 2.46
C SER A 113 -5.54 -4.84 0.92
N ALA A 114 -4.55 -4.08 0.44
CA ALA A 114 -4.27 -3.87 -0.97
C ALA A 114 -3.96 -5.20 -1.69
N LYS A 115 -3.11 -6.06 -1.12
CA LYS A 115 -2.77 -7.38 -1.69
C LYS A 115 -4.02 -8.22 -2.01
N ARG A 116 -5.05 -8.19 -1.17
CA ARG A 116 -6.29 -8.95 -1.41
C ARG A 116 -7.31 -8.23 -2.29
N ILE A 117 -7.39 -6.90 -2.21
CA ILE A 117 -8.17 -6.11 -3.19
C ILE A 117 -7.61 -6.38 -4.59
N ARG A 118 -6.29 -6.24 -4.80
CA ARG A 118 -5.60 -6.60 -6.05
C ARG A 118 -5.93 -8.03 -6.49
N TYR A 119 -5.86 -9.02 -5.60
CA TYR A 119 -6.21 -10.42 -5.92
C TYR A 119 -7.64 -10.58 -6.44
N GLU A 120 -8.62 -9.89 -5.85
CA GLU A 120 -10.03 -10.02 -6.24
C GLU A 120 -10.34 -9.24 -7.53
N LEU A 121 -9.76 -8.05 -7.71
CA LEU A 121 -9.91 -7.26 -8.94
C LEU A 121 -9.18 -7.90 -10.14
N GLU A 122 -8.05 -8.56 -9.91
CA GLU A 122 -7.31 -9.29 -10.96
C GLU A 122 -8.12 -10.48 -11.52
N LYS A 123 -9.06 -11.06 -10.77
CA LYS A 123 -10.02 -12.04 -11.32
C LYS A 123 -10.95 -11.39 -12.33
N ALA A 124 -11.58 -10.26 -11.97
CA ALA A 124 -12.47 -9.50 -12.84
C ALA A 124 -11.75 -9.10 -14.14
N ARG A 125 -10.51 -8.63 -14.04
CA ARG A 125 -9.64 -8.34 -15.18
C ARG A 125 -9.36 -9.57 -16.05
N LYS A 126 -9.04 -10.74 -15.46
CA LYS A 126 -8.83 -12.01 -16.19
C LYS A 126 -10.09 -12.60 -16.82
N GLU A 127 -11.25 -12.36 -16.21
CA GLU A 127 -12.58 -12.67 -16.75
C GLU A 127 -12.94 -11.74 -17.93
N GLY A 128 -12.22 -10.63 -18.12
CA GLY A 128 -12.47 -9.62 -19.14
C GLY A 128 -13.59 -8.63 -18.80
N ASP A 129 -14.21 -8.76 -17.62
CA ASP A 129 -15.26 -7.89 -17.10
C ASP A 129 -14.69 -6.94 -16.04
N VAL A 130 -14.36 -5.73 -16.46
CA VAL A 130 -13.95 -4.62 -15.59
C VAL A 130 -15.06 -3.57 -15.45
N SER A 131 -16.32 -3.96 -15.67
CA SER A 131 -17.46 -3.05 -15.50
C SER A 131 -17.59 -2.58 -14.05
N GLU A 132 -18.07 -1.35 -13.84
CA GLU A 132 -18.24 -0.78 -12.49
C GLU A 132 -19.09 -1.70 -11.59
N LYS A 133 -20.09 -2.39 -12.18
CA LYS A 133 -20.90 -3.40 -11.51
C LYS A 133 -20.07 -4.59 -11.02
N ARG A 134 -19.15 -5.12 -11.84
CA ARG A 134 -18.28 -6.26 -11.49
C ARG A 134 -17.21 -5.88 -10.47
N ILE A 135 -16.63 -4.69 -10.58
CA ILE A 135 -15.69 -4.13 -9.59
C ILE A 135 -16.40 -3.89 -8.25
N LYS A 136 -17.63 -3.33 -8.27
CA LYS A 136 -18.45 -3.16 -7.07
C LYS A 136 -18.78 -4.49 -6.41
N ALA A 137 -19.14 -5.51 -7.19
CA ALA A 137 -19.39 -6.85 -6.68
C ALA A 137 -18.11 -7.49 -6.09
N ALA A 138 -16.94 -7.27 -6.70
CA ALA A 138 -15.65 -7.73 -6.17
C ALA A 138 -15.31 -7.10 -4.82
N LEU A 139 -15.45 -5.77 -4.68
CA LEU A 139 -15.23 -5.08 -3.41
C LEU A 139 -16.27 -5.47 -2.35
N ALA A 140 -17.54 -5.63 -2.74
CA ALA A 140 -18.60 -6.08 -1.84
C ALA A 140 -18.42 -7.54 -1.36
N HIS A 141 -17.84 -8.42 -2.19
CA HIS A 141 -17.44 -9.77 -1.79
C HIS A 141 -16.33 -9.73 -0.71
N LEU A 142 -15.48 -8.71 -0.72
CA LEU A 142 -14.56 -8.38 0.36
C LEU A 142 -15.21 -7.55 1.49
N GLY A 143 -16.54 -7.48 1.57
CA GLY A 143 -17.27 -6.73 2.59
C GLY A 143 -17.16 -5.20 2.50
N CYS A 144 -16.56 -4.65 1.44
CA CYS A 144 -16.40 -3.22 1.27
C CYS A 144 -17.60 -2.64 0.50
N GLY A 145 -18.51 -1.95 1.20
CA GLY A 145 -19.66 -1.25 0.65
C GLY A 145 -19.58 0.29 0.77
N LYS A 146 -20.75 0.94 0.74
CA LYS A 146 -20.88 2.42 0.72
C LYS A 146 -20.37 3.05 2.02
N GLU A 147 -20.60 2.36 3.14
CA GLU A 147 -20.11 2.69 4.48
C GLU A 147 -18.57 2.71 4.59
N HIS A 148 -17.88 2.04 3.67
CA HIS A 148 -16.41 2.10 3.52
C HIS A 148 -15.96 3.14 2.49
N GLY A 149 -16.83 4.09 2.12
CA GLY A 149 -16.51 5.16 1.17
C GLY A 149 -16.13 4.66 -0.23
N VAL A 150 -16.65 3.48 -0.64
CA VAL A 150 -16.33 2.91 -1.96
C VAL A 150 -16.78 3.85 -3.09
N TYR A 151 -15.81 4.27 -3.90
CA TYR A 151 -16.02 4.98 -5.15
C TYR A 151 -15.50 4.14 -6.31
N ILE A 152 -16.26 4.10 -7.41
CA ILE A 152 -15.87 3.47 -8.67
C ILE A 152 -16.36 4.38 -9.79
N GLY A 153 -15.51 4.69 -10.77
CA GLY A 153 -15.88 5.56 -11.89
C GLY A 153 -14.72 5.75 -12.87
N GLY A 154 -14.97 5.64 -14.17
CA GLY A 154 -13.96 5.91 -15.20
C GLY A 154 -12.70 5.03 -15.10
N GLY A 155 -12.84 3.79 -14.61
CA GLY A 155 -11.74 2.86 -14.34
C GLY A 155 -11.02 3.09 -13.01
N LEU A 156 -11.27 4.19 -12.29
CA LEU A 156 -10.80 4.39 -10.92
C LEU A 156 -11.63 3.53 -9.96
N TYR A 157 -10.99 2.99 -8.92
CA TYR A 157 -11.63 2.51 -7.70
C TYR A 157 -10.95 3.11 -6.47
N SER A 158 -11.71 3.29 -5.39
CA SER A 158 -11.14 3.56 -4.06
C SER A 158 -12.03 3.00 -2.95
N VAL A 159 -11.42 2.72 -1.78
CA VAL A 159 -12.09 2.21 -0.59
C VAL A 159 -11.32 2.61 0.67
N HIS A 160 -12.05 3.02 1.72
CA HIS A 160 -11.50 3.26 3.04
C HIS A 160 -11.61 1.99 3.89
N THR A 161 -10.49 1.39 4.28
CA THR A 161 -10.45 0.15 5.08
C THR A 161 -10.31 0.45 6.58
N GLY A 162 -11.06 1.41 7.09
CA GLY A 162 -11.08 1.83 8.51
C GLY A 162 -9.86 2.63 8.98
N ASP A 163 -8.65 2.16 8.68
CA ASP A 163 -7.38 2.80 9.06
C ASP A 163 -6.80 3.71 7.96
N VAL A 164 -7.03 3.36 6.69
CA VAL A 164 -6.34 3.87 5.49
C VAL A 164 -7.19 3.76 4.24
N CYS A 165 -6.83 4.49 3.20
CA CYS A 165 -7.35 4.36 1.86
C CYS A 165 -6.54 3.35 1.03
N VAL A 166 -7.27 2.58 0.22
CA VAL A 166 -6.71 1.80 -0.89
C VAL A 166 -7.41 2.25 -2.17
N SER A 167 -6.65 2.69 -3.17
CA SER A 167 -7.19 3.22 -4.43
C SER A 167 -6.34 2.74 -5.62
N GLY A 168 -6.82 2.99 -6.84
CA GLY A 168 -6.07 2.68 -8.06
C GLY A 168 -6.97 2.60 -9.29
N HIS A 169 -6.39 2.19 -10.41
CA HIS A 169 -7.08 1.97 -11.66
C HIS A 169 -7.23 0.47 -11.96
N VAL A 170 -8.35 0.09 -12.56
CA VAL A 170 -8.62 -1.24 -13.08
C VAL A 170 -9.22 -1.14 -14.49
N THR A 171 -8.43 -1.56 -15.46
CA THR A 171 -8.82 -1.69 -16.87
C THR A 171 -8.56 -3.14 -17.33
N LYS A 172 -8.79 -3.45 -18.61
CA LYS A 172 -8.42 -4.78 -19.12
C LYS A 172 -6.90 -4.93 -19.19
N GLU A 173 -6.22 -3.83 -19.50
CA GLU A 173 -4.79 -3.74 -19.71
C GLU A 173 -4.03 -3.67 -18.38
N GLU A 174 -4.55 -2.91 -17.40
CA GLU A 174 -3.81 -2.47 -16.21
C GLU A 174 -4.58 -2.70 -14.89
N LEU A 175 -3.84 -2.94 -13.81
CA LEU A 175 -4.33 -2.92 -12.44
C LEU A 175 -3.28 -2.26 -11.51
N THR A 176 -3.50 -0.99 -11.18
CA THR A 176 -2.70 -0.27 -10.17
C THR A 176 -3.32 -0.38 -8.79
N ILE A 177 -2.52 -0.16 -7.75
CA ILE A 177 -3.00 -0.08 -6.36
C ILE A 177 -2.05 0.73 -5.51
N ASP A 178 -2.60 1.71 -4.78
CA ASP A 178 -1.88 2.61 -3.90
C ASP A 178 -2.51 2.61 -2.50
N VAL A 179 -1.69 2.93 -1.50
CA VAL A 179 -2.07 2.95 -0.08
C VAL A 179 -1.70 4.31 0.49
N HIS A 180 -2.71 5.06 0.94
CA HIS A 180 -2.56 6.43 1.41
C HIS A 180 -3.52 6.74 2.58
N GLY A 181 -3.33 7.86 3.28
CA GLY A 181 -4.32 8.35 4.23
C GLY A 181 -5.54 8.93 3.53
N ALA A 182 -6.59 9.23 4.31
CA ALA A 182 -7.69 10.05 3.81
C ALA A 182 -7.18 11.41 3.32
N TYR A 183 -7.78 11.96 2.26
CA TYR A 183 -7.49 13.33 1.82
C TYR A 183 -8.03 14.34 2.84
N ALA A 184 -7.29 15.44 3.05
CA ALA A 184 -7.74 16.54 3.91
C ALA A 184 -9.07 17.14 3.41
N GLU A 185 -9.15 17.39 2.10
CA GLU A 185 -10.39 17.71 1.40
C GLU A 185 -10.66 16.66 0.31
N PRO A 186 -11.48 15.64 0.58
CA PRO A 186 -11.84 14.66 -0.44
C PRO A 186 -12.83 15.24 -1.44
N GLN A 187 -12.86 14.68 -2.66
CA GLN A 187 -13.78 15.11 -3.72
C GLN A 187 -15.24 15.08 -3.23
N PRO A 188 -15.99 16.21 -3.28
CA PRO A 188 -17.38 16.26 -2.83
C PRO A 188 -18.27 15.18 -3.48
N GLY A 189 -19.12 14.55 -2.68
CA GLY A 189 -20.00 13.46 -3.11
C GLY A 189 -19.35 12.07 -3.19
N THR A 190 -18.08 11.93 -2.82
CA THR A 190 -17.34 10.65 -2.83
C THR A 190 -16.93 10.22 -1.41
N GLY A 191 -16.17 9.12 -1.29
CA GLY A 191 -15.54 8.71 -0.02
C GLY A 191 -14.24 9.48 0.28
N PRO A 192 -13.64 9.30 1.47
CA PRO A 192 -12.45 10.03 1.92
C PRO A 192 -11.16 9.71 1.11
N CYS A 193 -11.26 8.84 0.11
CA CYS A 193 -10.15 8.27 -0.65
C CYS A 193 -10.05 8.76 -2.09
N VAL A 194 -10.88 9.73 -2.50
CA VAL A 194 -10.79 10.38 -3.81
C VAL A 194 -10.25 11.79 -3.62
N GLU A 195 -9.13 12.08 -4.30
CA GLU A 195 -8.51 13.40 -4.34
C GLU A 195 -9.49 14.44 -4.90
N ASN A 196 -9.66 15.59 -4.23
CA ASN A 196 -10.39 16.72 -4.80
C ASN A 196 -9.60 17.31 -5.97
N ARG A 197 -10.19 17.26 -7.18
CA ARG A 197 -9.58 17.79 -8.41
C ARG A 197 -10.03 19.22 -8.74
N GLY A 198 -10.91 19.81 -7.94
CA GLY A 198 -11.23 21.23 -8.02
C GLY A 198 -10.04 22.11 -7.63
N GLY A 199 -10.02 23.34 -8.14
CA GLY A 199 -9.35 24.46 -7.48
C GLY A 199 -10.41 25.32 -6.79
N HIS A 200 -10.07 25.90 -5.65
CA HIS A 200 -10.82 26.99 -5.02
C HIS A 200 -10.38 28.34 -5.61
#